data_AF-A0A0B1THZ9-F1
#
_entry.id   AF-A0A0B1THZ9-F1
#
_cell.length_a   1.000
_cell.length_b   1.000
_cell.length_c   1.000
_cell.angle_alpha   90.00
_cell.angle_beta   90.00
_cell.angle_gamma   90.00
#
_symmetry.space_group_name_H-M   'P 1'
#
loop_
_entity.id
_entity.type
_entity.pdbx_description
1 polymer ?
#
loop_
_entity_poly.entity_id
_entity_poly.type
_entity_poly.pdbx_seq_one_letter_code
_entity_poly.pdbx_strand_id
1 'polypeptide(L)'
;MIYARIPILGRDQFPDFGGIIHREKSELIDSKLHSTDEPPQRQTTVSVVVDDSIDFITAGIEAIIEDQVTSRFRAEQIPSWNLLTRTRYSFQYISWRLSLLWVGGFIFRYFILVPIRILLFCIGMATMCGVCYLVGHIPNVKLKKFLNRHVMLFSMRVFSRSFSSIIRFHDRENRAKKGGICVANHTSPIDVMVLSCDNCYAMIGQKQPGFLGFIQNSLSRAEHHIWFERSEAADRKKVTQRLREHVEDENKLPIIIFPEGTCINNTSVMMFKKGSFEVRQ
;
A
#
# COMPACT_ATOMS: atom_id res chain seq x y z
N MET A 1 -5.42 -6.19 -17.66
CA MET A 1 -5.99 -4.98 -18.26
C MET A 1 -6.99 -4.42 -17.25
N ILE A 2 -6.63 -3.38 -16.51
CA ILE A 2 -7.58 -2.49 -15.82
C ILE A 2 -6.94 -1.10 -15.87
N TYR A 3 -7.47 -0.24 -16.74
CA TYR A 3 -7.27 1.19 -16.68
C TYR A 3 -8.23 1.71 -15.60
N ALA A 4 -7.71 2.28 -14.52
CA ALA A 4 -8.51 3.16 -13.67
C ALA A 4 -8.25 4.59 -14.15
N ARG A 5 -8.99 5.02 -15.17
CA ARG A 5 -9.14 6.44 -15.46
C ARG A 5 -10.17 6.94 -14.44
N ILE A 6 -9.70 7.52 -13.34
CA ILE A 6 -10.59 8.16 -12.35
C ILE A 6 -11.15 9.42 -13.03
N PRO A 7 -12.46 9.49 -13.35
CA PRO A 7 -13.07 10.75 -13.71
C PRO A 7 -13.03 11.60 -12.45
N ILE A 8 -12.53 12.83 -12.56
CA ILE A 8 -12.72 13.86 -11.55
C ILE A 8 -14.21 14.20 -11.56
N LEU A 9 -15.00 13.40 -10.84
CA LEU A 9 -16.42 13.64 -10.62
C LEU A 9 -16.56 14.81 -9.65
N GLY A 10 -17.36 15.80 -10.07
CA GLY A 10 -17.73 16.95 -9.25
C GLY A 10 -18.36 16.50 -7.92
N ARG A 11 -18.22 17.35 -6.91
CA ARG A 11 -18.50 17.11 -5.48
C ARG A 11 -19.95 16.71 -5.16
N ASP A 12 -20.85 16.66 -6.15
CA ASP A 12 -22.31 16.60 -5.96
C ASP A 12 -22.95 15.25 -6.40
N GLN A 13 -22.17 14.18 -6.60
CA GLN A 13 -22.69 12.85 -6.99
C GLN A 13 -22.16 11.69 -6.13
N PHE A 14 -21.95 11.90 -4.83
CA PHE A 14 -21.77 10.77 -3.92
C PHE A 14 -23.15 10.25 -3.49
N PRO A 15 -23.58 9.04 -3.90
CA PRO A 15 -24.72 8.40 -3.26
C PRO A 15 -24.36 8.15 -1.79
N ASP A 16 -25.34 8.32 -0.92
CA ASP A 16 -25.21 8.08 0.52
C ASP A 16 -24.80 6.62 0.74
N PHE A 17 -23.50 6.40 0.92
CA PHE A 17 -22.98 5.08 1.23
C PHE A 17 -23.41 4.80 2.66
N GLY A 18 -24.46 3.98 2.82
CA GLY A 18 -24.84 3.41 4.11
C GLY A 18 -23.59 2.92 4.83
N GLY A 19 -23.50 3.29 6.11
CA GLY A 19 -22.34 3.11 6.98
C GLY A 19 -21.79 1.68 6.95
N ILE A 20 -20.53 1.54 7.39
CA ILE A 20 -19.86 0.23 7.49
C ILE A 20 -20.57 -0.66 8.51
N ILE A 21 -21.25 -0.05 9.48
CA ILE A 21 -22.03 -0.67 10.54
C ILE A 21 -23.37 0.05 10.70
N HIS A 22 -24.35 -0.62 11.31
CA HIS A 22 -25.60 0.04 11.69
C HIS A 22 -25.36 0.85 12.96
N ARG A 23 -25.61 2.17 12.93
CA ARG A 23 -25.29 3.13 14.01
C ARG A 23 -26.34 3.18 15.12
N GLU A 24 -26.74 2.02 15.63
CA GLU A 24 -27.85 1.93 16.58
C GLU A 24 -27.61 2.74 17.86
N LYS A 25 -26.38 2.73 18.39
CA LYS A 25 -26.06 3.42 19.65
C LYS A 25 -25.76 4.90 19.46
N SER A 26 -25.14 5.29 18.35
CA SER A 26 -24.99 6.71 18.00
C SER A 26 -26.35 7.40 17.84
N GLU A 27 -27.29 6.78 17.13
CA GLU A 27 -28.65 7.31 16.93
C GLU A 27 -29.46 7.34 18.23
N LEU A 28 -29.30 6.31 19.08
CA LEU A 28 -29.92 6.27 20.41
C LEU A 28 -29.45 7.42 21.31
N ILE A 29 -28.15 7.72 21.32
CA ILE A 29 -27.59 8.83 22.12
C ILE A 29 -28.07 10.17 21.57
N ASP A 30 -28.03 10.36 20.24
CA ASP A 30 -28.51 11.59 19.61
C ASP A 30 -29.99 11.83 19.95
N SER A 31 -30.81 10.77 19.90
CA SER A 31 -32.20 10.82 20.34
C SER A 31 -32.34 11.12 21.84
N LYS A 32 -31.54 10.51 22.72
CA LYS A 32 -31.56 10.77 24.18
C LYS A 32 -31.15 12.21 24.52
N LEU A 33 -30.20 12.79 23.78
CA LEU A 33 -29.72 14.16 23.98
C LEU A 33 -30.74 15.21 23.51
N HIS A 34 -31.48 14.88 22.45
CA HIS A 34 -32.48 15.78 21.86
C HIS A 34 -33.92 15.54 22.38
N SER A 35 -34.18 14.42 23.05
CA SER A 35 -35.47 14.18 23.69
C SER A 35 -35.68 15.11 24.88
N THR A 36 -36.81 15.81 24.90
CA THR A 36 -37.25 16.66 26.04
C THR A 36 -38.23 15.92 26.96
N ASP A 37 -38.50 14.65 26.65
CA ASP A 37 -39.50 13.83 27.35
C ASP A 37 -38.96 13.30 28.68
N GLU A 38 -39.84 13.17 29.68
CA GLU A 38 -39.48 12.51 30.93
C GLU A 38 -39.19 11.01 30.71
N PRO A 39 -38.17 10.45 31.37
CA PRO A 39 -37.79 9.06 31.15
C PRO A 39 -38.94 8.11 31.54
N PRO A 40 -39.26 7.11 30.69
CA PRO A 40 -40.43 6.25 30.88
C PRO A 40 -40.33 5.32 32.10
N GLN A 41 -39.17 5.22 32.76
CA GLN A 41 -38.94 4.39 33.94
C GLN A 41 -37.99 5.04 34.96
N ARG A 42 -38.26 4.85 36.25
CA ARG A 42 -37.32 5.18 37.33
C ARG A 42 -36.10 4.26 37.25
N GLN A 43 -35.01 4.77 36.69
CA GLN A 43 -33.73 4.07 36.66
C GLN A 43 -32.91 4.42 37.91
N THR A 44 -32.13 3.45 38.39
CA THR A 44 -31.19 3.71 39.48
C THR A 44 -30.02 4.54 38.95
N THR A 45 -29.44 5.42 39.77
CA THR A 45 -28.26 6.21 39.37
C THR A 45 -27.11 5.32 38.86
N VAL A 46 -26.96 4.12 39.42
CA VAL A 46 -25.94 3.15 38.99
C VAL A 46 -26.23 2.60 37.60
N SER A 47 -27.48 2.21 37.30
CA SER A 47 -27.82 1.69 35.96
C SER A 47 -27.68 2.77 34.90
N VAL A 48 -28.12 4.00 35.17
CA VAL A 48 -27.96 5.15 34.25
C VAL A 48 -26.49 5.36 33.92
N VAL A 49 -25.63 5.45 34.95
CA VAL A 49 -24.21 5.71 34.74
C VAL A 49 -23.53 4.58 33.97
N VAL A 50 -23.85 3.32 34.25
CA VAL A 50 -23.24 2.17 33.57
C VAL A 50 -23.74 2.06 32.13
N ASP A 51 -25.06 2.10 31.92
CA ASP A 51 -25.67 1.93 30.60
C ASP A 51 -25.30 3.08 29.66
N ASP A 52 -25.37 4.33 30.13
CA ASP A 52 -24.97 5.48 29.32
C ASP A 52 -23.46 5.46 29.05
N SER A 53 -22.62 5.07 30.01
CA SER A 53 -21.17 4.96 29.77
C SER A 53 -20.86 3.91 28.69
N ILE A 54 -21.54 2.76 28.72
CA ILE A 54 -21.38 1.72 27.70
C ILE A 54 -21.88 2.22 26.35
N ASP A 55 -23.06 2.85 26.31
CA ASP A 55 -23.62 3.44 25.09
C ASP A 55 -22.65 4.47 24.48
N PHE A 56 -22.11 5.39 25.28
CA PHE A 56 -21.13 6.40 24.82
C PHE A 56 -19.83 5.77 24.32
N ILE A 57 -19.32 4.73 24.99
CA ILE A 57 -18.14 3.99 24.52
C ILE A 57 -18.45 3.33 23.18
N THR A 58 -19.61 2.68 23.04
CA THR A 58 -20.03 2.04 21.79
C THR A 58 -20.20 3.06 20.66
N ALA A 59 -20.90 4.17 20.89
CA ALA A 59 -21.04 5.24 19.90
C ALA A 59 -19.70 5.88 19.51
N GLY A 60 -18.77 6.02 20.48
CA GLY A 60 -17.40 6.44 20.20
C GLY A 60 -16.64 5.45 19.31
N ILE A 61 -16.79 4.15 19.55
CA ILE A 61 -16.23 3.09 18.70
C ILE A 61 -16.88 3.12 17.31
N GLU A 62 -18.20 3.28 17.22
CA GLU A 62 -18.93 3.39 15.95
C GLU A 62 -18.40 4.57 15.11
N ALA A 63 -18.24 5.74 15.72
CA ALA A 63 -17.69 6.93 15.06
C ALA A 63 -16.24 6.73 14.57
N ILE A 64 -15.41 5.99 15.31
CA ILE A 64 -14.02 5.67 14.89
C ILE A 64 -14.02 4.68 13.71
N ILE A 65 -14.90 3.68 13.73
CA ILE A 65 -15.01 2.67 12.66
C ILE A 65 -15.44 3.33 11.35
N GLU A 66 -16.38 4.28 11.43
CA GLU A 66 -16.93 4.98 10.27
C GLU A 66 -16.17 6.25 9.89
N ASP A 67 -15.03 6.51 10.53
CA ASP A 67 -14.21 7.65 10.15
C ASP A 67 -13.80 7.55 8.67
N GLN A 68 -13.77 8.72 8.03
CA GLN A 68 -13.36 8.90 6.64
C GLN A 68 -11.92 8.41 6.39
N VAL A 69 -11.13 8.22 7.44
CA VAL A 69 -9.76 7.70 7.40
C VAL A 69 -9.73 6.17 7.45
N THR A 70 -10.42 5.53 8.40
CA THR A 70 -10.37 4.07 8.60
C THR A 70 -10.87 3.29 7.39
N SER A 71 -11.95 3.78 6.76
CA SER A 71 -12.52 3.18 5.55
C SER A 71 -11.52 3.10 4.39
N ARG A 72 -10.51 3.99 4.34
CA ARG A 72 -9.49 4.05 3.29
C ARG A 72 -8.36 3.04 3.49
N PHE A 73 -8.29 2.36 4.64
CA PHE A 73 -7.35 1.25 4.85
C PHE A 73 -7.96 -0.10 4.53
N ARG A 74 -9.28 -0.18 4.36
CA ARG A 74 -9.97 -1.42 4.01
C ARG A 74 -9.76 -1.76 2.54
N ALA A 75 -9.37 -2.99 2.22
CA ALA A 75 -9.25 -3.40 0.83
C ALA A 75 -10.59 -3.27 0.10
N GLU A 76 -10.62 -2.45 -0.97
CA GLU A 76 -11.81 -2.30 -1.79
C GLU A 76 -12.14 -3.62 -2.51
N GLN A 77 -13.39 -4.06 -2.41
CA GLN A 77 -13.85 -5.22 -3.15
C GLN A 77 -14.26 -4.81 -4.56
N ILE A 78 -13.33 -4.95 -5.51
CA ILE A 78 -13.64 -4.72 -6.91
C ILE A 78 -14.64 -5.79 -7.37
N PRO A 79 -15.81 -5.41 -7.92
CA PRO A 79 -16.77 -6.36 -8.47
C PRO A 79 -16.12 -7.09 -9.65
N SER A 80 -15.58 -8.28 -9.40
CA SER A 80 -15.01 -9.14 -10.45
C SER A 80 -15.97 -10.28 -10.73
N TRP A 81 -16.36 -10.42 -12.00
CA TRP A 81 -17.05 -11.60 -12.48
C TRP A 81 -16.00 -12.69 -12.70
N ASN A 82 -15.73 -13.47 -11.66
CA ASN A 82 -14.79 -14.56 -11.70
C ASN A 82 -15.36 -15.68 -10.83
N LEU A 83 -15.65 -16.81 -11.47
CA LEU A 83 -16.13 -18.04 -10.86
C LEU A 83 -15.23 -18.53 -9.71
N LEU A 84 -13.96 -18.09 -9.70
CA LEU A 84 -12.92 -18.40 -8.73
C LEU A 84 -12.54 -17.21 -7.84
N THR A 85 -13.31 -16.11 -7.83
CA THR A 85 -13.14 -15.02 -6.85
C THR A 85 -13.82 -15.42 -5.54
N ARG A 86 -13.09 -15.20 -4.43
CA ARG A 86 -13.46 -15.52 -3.03
C ARG A 86 -14.94 -15.23 -2.73
N THR A 87 -15.61 -16.25 -2.20
CA THR A 87 -16.76 -16.17 -1.27
C THR A 87 -17.82 -15.12 -1.62
N ARG A 88 -18.54 -15.32 -2.74
CA ARG A 88 -19.96 -14.95 -2.73
C ARG A 88 -20.75 -16.18 -2.27
N TYR A 89 -21.33 -16.09 -1.07
CA TYR A 89 -22.27 -17.08 -0.52
C TYR A 89 -23.59 -17.18 -1.33
N SER A 90 -23.75 -16.39 -2.39
CA SER A 90 -24.96 -16.31 -3.21
C SER A 90 -24.96 -17.25 -4.42
N PHE A 91 -23.99 -18.16 -4.57
CA PHE A 91 -24.02 -19.16 -5.64
C PHE A 91 -24.89 -20.36 -5.22
N GLN A 92 -26.18 -20.12 -5.02
CA GLN A 92 -27.15 -21.14 -4.59
C GLN A 92 -27.41 -22.21 -5.66
N TYR A 93 -27.02 -21.99 -6.92
CA TYR A 93 -27.15 -22.96 -8.02
C TYR A 93 -25.98 -22.90 -9.01
N ILE A 94 -24.89 -23.61 -8.75
CA ILE A 94 -23.84 -23.88 -9.75
C ILE A 94 -24.19 -25.20 -10.45
N SER A 95 -24.25 -25.18 -11.78
CA SER A 95 -24.47 -26.40 -12.57
C SER A 95 -23.27 -27.35 -12.45
N TRP A 96 -23.50 -28.68 -12.47
CA TRP A 96 -22.44 -29.68 -12.32
C TRP A 96 -21.27 -29.51 -13.33
N ARG A 97 -21.57 -29.09 -14.57
CA ARG A 97 -20.55 -28.78 -15.59
C ARG A 97 -19.64 -27.63 -15.15
N LEU A 98 -20.21 -26.60 -14.54
CA LEU A 98 -19.49 -25.43 -14.05
C LEU A 98 -18.70 -25.75 -12.77
N SER A 99 -19.22 -26.64 -11.92
CA SER A 99 -18.48 -27.20 -10.77
C SER A 99 -17.23 -27.96 -11.21
N LEU A 100 -17.32 -28.79 -12.25
CA LEU A 100 -16.15 -29.51 -12.78
C LEU A 100 -15.07 -28.57 -13.31
N LEU A 101 -15.47 -27.54 -14.07
CA LEU A 101 -14.54 -26.50 -14.54
C LEU A 101 -13.92 -25.71 -13.38
N TRP A 102 -14.71 -25.44 -12.33
CA TRP A 102 -14.22 -24.78 -11.12
C TRP A 102 -13.18 -25.64 -10.38
N VAL A 103 -13.44 -26.94 -10.18
CA VAL A 103 -12.49 -27.88 -9.55
C VAL A 103 -11.22 -27.99 -10.39
N GLY A 104 -11.34 -28.15 -11.71
CA GLY A 104 -10.19 -28.18 -12.61
C GLY A 104 -9.35 -26.89 -12.56
N GLY A 105 -10.02 -25.74 -12.56
CA GLY A 105 -9.38 -24.43 -12.41
C GLY A 105 -8.72 -24.22 -11.04
N PHE A 106 -9.33 -24.74 -9.97
CA PHE A 106 -8.75 -24.77 -8.64
C PHE A 106 -7.45 -25.60 -8.63
N ILE A 107 -7.49 -26.84 -9.12
CA ILE A 107 -6.31 -27.71 -9.18
C ILE A 107 -5.20 -27.04 -10.00
N PHE A 108 -5.51 -26.55 -11.19
CA PHE A 108 -4.54 -25.87 -12.04
C PHE A 108 -3.91 -24.64 -11.35
N ARG A 109 -4.72 -23.83 -10.65
CA ARG A 109 -4.24 -22.63 -9.95
C ARG A 109 -3.27 -22.98 -8.83
N TYR A 110 -3.62 -23.93 -7.96
CA TYR A 110 -2.86 -24.19 -6.74
C TYR A 110 -1.72 -25.19 -6.92
N PHE A 111 -1.81 -26.12 -7.88
CA PHE A 111 -0.77 -27.14 -8.12
C PHE A 111 0.18 -26.78 -9.27
N ILE A 112 -0.20 -25.87 -10.16
CA ILE A 112 0.66 -25.47 -11.30
C ILE A 112 1.02 -23.98 -11.20
N LEU A 113 0.03 -23.08 -11.19
CA LEU A 113 0.34 -21.64 -11.23
C LEU A 113 1.01 -21.11 -9.96
N VAL A 114 0.55 -21.51 -8.77
CA VAL A 114 1.13 -21.05 -7.49
C VAL A 114 2.57 -21.53 -7.32
N PRO A 115 2.92 -22.82 -7.53
CA PRO A 115 4.31 -23.27 -7.46
C PRO A 115 5.24 -22.56 -8.44
N ILE A 116 4.80 -22.34 -9.68
CA ILE A 116 5.56 -21.56 -10.67
C ILE A 116 5.79 -20.13 -10.17
N ARG A 117 4.78 -19.49 -9.59
CA ARG A 117 4.91 -18.13 -9.03
C ARG A 117 5.87 -18.08 -7.86
N ILE A 118 5.83 -19.06 -6.95
CA ILE A 118 6.76 -19.16 -5.83
C ILE A 118 8.19 -19.33 -6.36
N LEU A 119 8.39 -20.19 -7.37
CA LEU A 119 9.70 -20.36 -7.99
C LEU A 119 10.22 -19.06 -8.61
N LEU A 120 9.39 -18.35 -9.39
CA LEU A 120 9.75 -17.04 -9.96
C LEU A 120 10.07 -16.00 -8.88
N PHE A 121 9.31 -16.00 -7.77
CA PHE A 121 9.56 -15.13 -6.62
C PHE A 121 10.95 -15.42 -6.03
N CYS A 122 11.26 -16.68 -5.76
CA CYS A 122 12.54 -17.12 -5.22
C CYS A 122 13.71 -16.78 -6.16
N ILE A 123 13.57 -17.05 -7.46
CA ILE A 123 14.59 -16.72 -8.47
C ILE A 123 14.83 -15.21 -8.53
N GLY A 124 13.76 -14.41 -8.61
CA GLY A 124 13.87 -12.95 -8.67
C GLY A 124 14.55 -12.39 -7.42
N MET A 125 14.18 -12.90 -6.25
CA MET A 125 14.76 -12.45 -4.98
C MET A 125 16.21 -12.91 -4.78
N ALA A 126 16.52 -14.16 -5.07
CA ALA A 126 17.89 -14.68 -4.98
C ALA A 126 18.83 -13.94 -5.93
N THR A 127 18.37 -13.67 -7.15
CA THR A 127 19.14 -12.89 -8.15
C THR A 127 19.40 -11.47 -7.65
N MET A 128 18.37 -10.79 -7.13
CA MET A 128 18.50 -9.45 -6.57
C MET A 128 19.50 -9.41 -5.42
N CYS A 129 19.34 -10.27 -4.40
CA CYS A 129 20.21 -10.31 -3.23
C CYS A 129 21.65 -10.70 -3.60
N GLY A 130 21.81 -11.71 -4.46
CA GLY A 130 23.11 -12.17 -4.94
C GLY A 130 23.87 -11.10 -5.70
N VAL A 131 23.19 -10.37 -6.61
CA VAL A 131 23.85 -9.29 -7.34
C VAL A 131 24.15 -8.10 -6.45
N CYS A 132 23.25 -7.70 -5.55
CA CYS A 132 23.56 -6.63 -4.61
C CYS A 132 24.79 -6.94 -3.75
N TYR A 133 24.97 -8.21 -3.37
CA TYR A 133 26.16 -8.69 -2.68
C TYR A 133 27.42 -8.57 -3.56
N LEU A 134 27.39 -9.14 -4.78
CA LEU A 134 28.54 -9.11 -5.70
C LEU A 134 28.95 -7.69 -6.11
N VAL A 135 27.96 -6.84 -6.43
CA VAL A 135 28.14 -5.43 -6.82
C VAL A 135 28.78 -4.61 -5.68
N GLY A 136 28.57 -5.01 -4.42
CA GLY A 136 29.24 -4.41 -3.27
C GLY A 136 30.76 -4.57 -3.28
N HIS A 137 31.29 -5.57 -3.97
CA HIS A 137 32.74 -5.85 -4.05
C HIS A 137 33.42 -5.28 -5.30
N ILE A 138 32.66 -4.67 -6.23
CA ILE A 138 33.23 -4.13 -7.47
C ILE A 138 33.84 -2.73 -7.21
N PRO A 139 35.16 -2.53 -7.40
CA PRO A 139 35.81 -1.24 -7.12
C PRO A 139 35.50 -0.19 -8.20
N ASN A 140 35.21 -0.60 -9.43
CA ASN A 140 34.92 0.33 -10.53
C ASN A 140 33.46 0.82 -10.48
N VAL A 141 33.28 2.10 -10.12
CA VAL A 141 31.97 2.75 -9.95
C VAL A 141 31.13 2.74 -11.24
N LYS A 142 31.73 2.91 -12.42
CA LYS A 142 30.99 2.93 -13.70
C LYS A 142 30.44 1.55 -14.03
N LEU A 143 31.29 0.53 -13.91
CA LEU A 143 30.90 -0.86 -14.12
C LEU A 143 29.85 -1.31 -13.09
N LYS A 144 30.06 -0.96 -11.82
CA LYS A 144 29.12 -1.19 -10.72
C LYS A 144 27.73 -0.68 -11.08
N LYS A 145 27.61 0.60 -11.47
CA LYS A 145 26.34 1.24 -11.84
C LYS A 145 25.70 0.62 -13.07
N PHE A 146 26.50 0.31 -14.09
CA PHE A 146 25.99 -0.32 -15.32
C PHE A 146 25.38 -1.70 -15.03
N LEU A 147 26.12 -2.56 -14.33
CA LEU A 147 25.67 -3.90 -13.97
C LEU A 147 24.45 -3.83 -13.05
N ASN A 148 24.53 -3.01 -12.00
CA ASN A 148 23.44 -2.87 -11.06
C ASN A 148 22.14 -2.44 -11.74
N ARG A 149 22.19 -1.45 -12.64
CA ARG A 149 21.00 -1.00 -13.37
C ARG A 149 20.36 -2.13 -14.19
N HIS A 150 21.15 -2.90 -14.94
CA HIS A 150 20.60 -3.96 -15.80
C HIS A 150 20.02 -5.11 -14.98
N VAL A 151 20.75 -5.57 -13.96
CA VAL A 151 20.31 -6.71 -13.16
C VAL A 151 19.16 -6.35 -12.24
N MET A 152 19.13 -5.13 -11.68
CA MET A 152 17.98 -4.70 -10.86
C MET A 152 16.71 -4.62 -11.71
N LEU A 153 16.76 -4.06 -12.92
CA LEU A 153 15.61 -4.05 -13.83
C LEU A 153 15.17 -5.48 -14.20
N PHE A 154 16.11 -6.37 -14.50
CA PHE A 154 15.81 -7.77 -14.79
C PHE A 154 15.15 -8.46 -13.59
N SER A 155 15.75 -8.35 -12.41
CA SER A 155 15.25 -8.93 -11.16
C SER A 155 13.85 -8.43 -10.83
N MET A 156 13.60 -7.11 -10.92
CA MET A 156 12.28 -6.53 -10.65
C MET A 156 11.22 -6.99 -11.65
N ARG A 157 11.57 -7.17 -12.93
CA ARG A 157 10.65 -7.70 -13.95
C ARG A 157 10.29 -9.16 -13.69
N VAL A 158 11.28 -10.00 -13.37
CA VAL A 158 11.06 -11.41 -12.98
C VAL A 158 10.19 -11.46 -11.71
N PHE A 159 10.54 -10.67 -10.70
CA PHE A 159 9.81 -10.59 -9.45
C PHE A 159 8.36 -10.16 -9.66
N SER A 160 8.13 -9.18 -10.53
CA SER A 160 6.79 -8.74 -10.96
C SER A 160 5.98 -9.84 -11.67
N ARG A 161 6.62 -10.77 -12.39
CA ARG A 161 5.92 -11.92 -12.99
C ARG A 161 5.38 -12.89 -11.94
N SER A 162 6.02 -13.00 -10.76
CA SER A 162 5.51 -13.84 -9.67
C SER A 162 4.12 -13.40 -9.18
N PHE A 163 3.82 -12.09 -9.29
CA PHE A 163 2.51 -11.52 -8.99
C PHE A 163 1.54 -11.51 -10.19
N SER A 164 1.96 -12.03 -11.35
CA SER A 164 1.21 -11.97 -12.61
C SER A 164 0.80 -10.55 -13.02
N SER A 165 1.61 -9.57 -12.64
CA SER A 165 1.36 -8.17 -12.96
C SER A 165 1.40 -7.97 -14.48
N ILE A 166 0.57 -7.09 -15.02
CA ILE A 166 0.72 -6.61 -16.41
C ILE A 166 0.84 -5.11 -16.31
N ILE A 167 2.06 -4.61 -16.51
CA ILE A 167 2.40 -3.22 -16.22
C ILE A 167 2.56 -2.48 -17.55
N ARG A 168 1.87 -1.35 -17.67
CA ARG A 168 1.98 -0.44 -18.80
C ARG A 168 2.50 0.90 -18.30
N PHE A 169 3.54 1.40 -18.94
CA PHE A 169 4.13 2.70 -18.62
C PHE A 169 3.76 3.68 -19.71
N HIS A 170 3.18 4.80 -19.31
CA HIS A 170 2.79 5.92 -20.15
C HIS A 170 3.78 7.07 -19.96
N ASP A 171 3.87 7.97 -20.95
CA ASP A 171 4.62 9.23 -20.89
C ASP A 171 6.06 9.05 -20.37
N ARG A 172 6.77 8.11 -21.00
CA ARG A 172 8.10 7.64 -20.58
C ARG A 172 9.18 8.73 -20.64
N GLU A 173 8.94 9.78 -21.41
CA GLU A 173 9.74 11.00 -21.49
C GLU A 173 9.78 11.77 -20.16
N ASN A 174 8.75 11.65 -19.32
CA ASN A 174 8.63 12.34 -18.03
C ASN A 174 9.22 11.55 -16.85
N ARG A 175 9.89 10.42 -17.11
CA ARG A 175 10.54 9.63 -16.06
C ARG A 175 11.54 10.47 -15.28
N ALA A 176 11.57 10.28 -13.96
CA ALA A 176 12.57 10.91 -13.11
C ALA A 176 13.99 10.50 -13.58
N LYS A 177 14.80 11.51 -13.87
CA LYS A 177 16.20 11.37 -14.24
C LYS A 177 17.07 11.49 -12.98
N LYS A 178 18.38 11.31 -13.14
CA LYS A 178 19.36 11.48 -12.05
C LYS A 178 19.18 12.84 -11.37
N GLY A 179 19.28 12.89 -10.04
CA GLY A 179 18.95 14.10 -9.26
C GLY A 179 17.45 14.46 -9.24
N GLY A 180 16.58 13.61 -9.80
CA GLY A 180 15.13 13.79 -9.81
C GLY A 180 14.42 13.06 -8.66
N ILE A 181 13.19 13.48 -8.39
CA ILE A 181 12.30 12.84 -7.42
C ILE A 181 11.11 12.25 -8.18
N CYS A 182 10.85 10.96 -7.97
CA CYS A 182 9.62 10.29 -8.40
C CYS A 182 8.64 10.31 -7.23
N VAL A 183 7.49 10.93 -7.41
CA VAL A 183 6.42 11.00 -6.41
C VAL A 183 5.30 10.07 -6.86
N ALA A 184 4.91 9.14 -6.00
CA ALA A 184 3.82 8.20 -6.28
C ALA A 184 2.90 8.08 -5.07
N ASN A 185 1.63 7.78 -5.32
CA ASN A 185 0.70 7.31 -4.29
C ASN A 185 1.14 5.93 -3.78
N HIS A 186 0.79 5.60 -2.53
CA HIS A 186 1.22 4.35 -1.90
C HIS A 186 0.03 3.46 -1.56
N THR A 187 -0.08 2.34 -2.25
CA THR A 187 -1.12 1.34 -2.06
C THR A 187 -0.58 0.07 -1.41
N SER A 188 0.70 -0.28 -1.66
CA SER A 188 1.29 -1.53 -1.18
C SER A 188 2.82 -1.48 -1.18
N PRO A 189 3.52 -2.27 -0.33
CA PRO A 189 4.97 -2.47 -0.48
C PRO A 189 5.42 -2.89 -1.89
N ILE A 190 4.51 -3.47 -2.68
CA ILE A 190 4.75 -3.92 -4.06
C ILE A 190 4.90 -2.73 -5.04
N ASP A 191 4.46 -1.51 -4.70
CA ASP A 191 4.51 -0.34 -5.58
C ASP A 191 5.93 -0.02 -6.04
N VAL A 192 6.90 -0.15 -5.11
CA VAL A 192 8.32 -0.01 -5.41
C VAL A 192 8.75 -0.98 -6.50
N MET A 193 8.35 -2.25 -6.41
CA MET A 193 8.68 -3.26 -7.42
C MET A 193 8.04 -2.90 -8.77
N VAL A 194 6.78 -2.45 -8.77
CA VAL A 194 6.07 -2.07 -10.01
C VAL A 194 6.79 -0.93 -10.71
N LEU A 195 7.11 0.15 -9.99
CA LEU A 195 7.84 1.29 -10.55
C LEU A 195 9.27 0.91 -10.96
N SER A 196 9.89 0.00 -10.19
CA SER A 196 11.24 -0.51 -10.47
C SER A 196 11.34 -1.48 -11.64
N CYS A 197 10.23 -1.83 -12.30
CA CYS A 197 10.25 -2.60 -13.55
C CYS A 197 10.74 -1.78 -14.75
N ASP A 198 10.68 -0.45 -14.66
CA ASP A 198 10.91 0.47 -15.77
C ASP A 198 12.12 1.38 -15.58
N ASN A 199 12.40 1.76 -14.33
CA ASN A 199 13.56 2.57 -13.97
C ASN A 199 14.09 2.12 -12.60
N CYS A 200 15.35 2.43 -12.27
CA CYS A 200 15.88 2.14 -10.94
C CYS A 200 15.74 3.37 -10.04
N TYR A 201 15.24 3.16 -8.82
CA TYR A 201 15.04 4.22 -7.84
C TYR A 201 15.79 3.94 -6.55
N ALA A 202 16.40 4.98 -5.97
CA ALA A 202 16.72 4.99 -4.56
C ALA A 202 15.42 5.16 -3.77
N MET A 203 15.34 4.61 -2.56
CA MET A 203 14.11 4.60 -1.77
C MET A 203 14.33 5.35 -0.47
N ILE A 204 13.28 6.01 -0.01
CA ILE A 204 13.17 6.47 1.37
C ILE A 204 12.16 5.61 2.12
N GLY A 205 12.53 5.10 3.29
CA GLY A 205 11.61 4.27 4.05
C GLY A 205 12.05 4.02 5.47
N GLN A 206 11.12 3.52 6.27
CA GLN A 206 11.43 3.11 7.63
C GLN A 206 12.23 1.80 7.61
N LYS A 207 13.28 1.73 8.42
CA LYS A 207 14.03 0.50 8.67
C LYS A 207 13.11 -0.54 9.31
N GLN A 208 13.04 -1.71 8.70
CA GLN A 208 12.21 -2.83 9.15
C GLN A 208 13.09 -3.95 9.71
N PRO A 209 12.66 -4.67 10.76
CA PRO A 209 13.37 -5.86 11.22
C PRO A 209 13.09 -7.08 10.33
N GLY A 210 13.79 -8.18 10.62
CA GLY A 210 13.55 -9.50 9.99
C GLY A 210 13.87 -9.53 8.50
N PHE A 211 13.02 -10.24 7.74
CA PHE A 211 13.22 -10.48 6.31
C PHE A 211 13.24 -9.20 5.46
N LEU A 212 12.35 -8.25 5.75
CA LEU A 212 12.35 -6.96 5.05
C LEU A 212 13.64 -6.18 5.34
N GLY A 213 14.15 -6.23 6.57
CA GLY A 213 15.45 -5.65 6.92
C GLY A 213 16.62 -6.28 6.16
N PHE A 214 16.62 -7.61 5.97
CA PHE A 214 17.61 -8.28 5.15
C PHE A 214 17.60 -7.80 3.69
N ILE A 215 16.40 -7.65 3.11
CA ILE A 215 16.23 -7.10 1.75
C ILE A 215 16.71 -5.65 1.68
N GLN A 216 16.32 -4.81 2.64
CA GLN A 216 16.77 -3.41 2.73
C GLN A 216 18.30 -3.31 2.78
N ASN A 217 18.95 -4.11 3.63
CA ASN A 217 20.40 -4.16 3.75
C ASN A 217 21.07 -4.66 2.48
N SER A 218 20.46 -5.61 1.78
CA SER A 218 20.97 -6.10 0.50
C SER A 218 20.93 -4.98 -0.54
N LEU A 219 19.79 -4.33 -0.72
CA LEU A 219 19.62 -3.21 -1.66
C LEU A 219 20.57 -2.05 -1.37
N SER A 220 20.81 -1.72 -0.09
CA SER A 220 21.77 -0.68 0.32
C SER A 220 23.22 -0.94 -0.05
N ARG A 221 23.62 -2.18 -0.41
CA ARG A 221 24.97 -2.46 -0.92
C ARG A 221 25.13 -1.99 -2.37
N ALA A 222 24.04 -2.02 -3.11
CA ALA A 222 24.01 -1.68 -4.52
C ALA A 222 23.83 -0.17 -4.74
N GLU A 223 22.92 0.47 -4.00
CA GLU A 223 22.52 1.86 -4.19
C GLU A 223 22.31 2.62 -2.87
N HIS A 224 22.31 3.95 -2.97
CA HIS A 224 22.18 4.86 -1.83
C HIS A 224 20.71 5.02 -1.39
N HIS A 225 20.12 3.99 -0.80
CA HIS A 225 18.80 4.08 -0.17
C HIS A 225 18.87 4.80 1.18
N ILE A 226 17.83 5.57 1.52
CA ILE A 226 17.71 6.31 2.77
C ILE A 226 16.75 5.56 3.70
N TRP A 227 17.28 5.00 4.78
CA TRP A 227 16.47 4.32 5.81
C TRP A 227 16.46 5.14 7.10
N PHE A 228 15.29 5.33 7.71
CA PHE A 228 15.12 6.03 8.98
C PHE A 228 14.51 5.13 10.05
N GLU A 229 14.82 5.42 11.32
CA GLU A 229 14.23 4.70 12.46
C GLU A 229 13.02 5.47 13.01
N ARG A 230 11.98 4.75 13.50
CA ARG A 230 10.77 5.39 14.08
C ARG A 230 11.09 6.27 15.29
N SER A 231 12.10 5.88 16.07
CA SER A 231 12.64 6.62 17.21
C SER A 231 13.38 7.90 16.81
N GLU A 232 13.97 7.94 15.60
CA GLU A 232 14.62 9.11 15.03
C GLU A 232 13.63 10.13 14.41
N ALA A 233 12.31 9.91 14.52
CA ALA A 233 11.30 10.89 14.07
C ALA A 233 11.46 12.29 14.74
N ALA A 234 12.23 12.35 15.82
CA ALA A 234 12.68 13.57 16.48
C ALA A 234 13.59 14.46 15.61
N ASP A 235 14.17 13.97 14.50
CA ASP A 235 14.89 14.85 13.58
C ASP A 235 14.46 14.68 12.11
N ARG A 236 13.21 15.09 11.85
CA ARG A 236 12.70 15.34 10.48
C ARG A 236 13.68 16.18 9.64
N LYS A 237 14.49 17.05 10.26
CA LYS A 237 15.50 17.86 9.56
C LYS A 237 16.63 16.99 9.03
N LYS A 238 17.13 16.02 9.81
CA LYS A 238 18.17 15.06 9.36
C LYS A 238 17.73 14.24 8.15
N VAL A 239 16.47 13.80 8.11
CA VAL A 239 15.92 13.07 6.95
C VAL A 239 15.82 14.00 5.73
N THR A 240 15.33 15.23 5.93
CA THR A 240 15.21 16.25 4.87
C THR A 240 16.59 16.64 4.32
N GLN A 241 17.59 16.77 5.18
CA GLN A 241 18.96 17.06 4.80
C GLN A 241 19.57 15.93 3.95
N ARG A 242 19.43 14.66 4.38
CA ARG A 242 19.89 13.51 3.60
C ARG A 242 19.21 13.42 2.24
N LEU A 243 17.91 13.75 2.19
CA LEU A 243 17.15 13.79 0.96
C LEU A 243 17.69 14.88 0.02
N ARG A 244 18.01 16.07 0.55
CA ARG A 244 18.65 17.16 -0.19
C ARG A 244 20.03 16.76 -0.73
N GLU A 245 20.92 16.25 0.13
CA GLU A 245 22.25 15.75 -0.26
C GLU A 245 22.19 14.59 -1.28
N HIS A 246 21.10 13.83 -1.29
CA HIS A 246 20.87 12.79 -2.29
C HIS A 246 20.48 13.37 -3.64
N VAL A 247 19.59 14.36 -3.65
CA VAL A 247 19.07 15.02 -4.85
C VAL A 247 20.13 15.91 -5.51
N GLU A 248 21.01 16.53 -4.73
CA GLU A 248 22.13 17.35 -5.23
C GLU A 248 23.23 16.53 -5.91
N ASP A 249 23.34 15.23 -5.63
CA ASP A 249 24.30 14.35 -6.29
C ASP A 249 23.71 13.66 -7.53
N GLU A 250 23.99 14.22 -8.71
CA GLU A 250 23.58 13.67 -10.00
C GLU A 250 24.18 12.28 -10.29
N ASN A 251 25.15 11.80 -9.51
CA ASN A 251 25.65 10.45 -9.66
C ASN A 251 24.73 9.39 -9.04
N LYS A 252 23.79 9.78 -8.18
CA LYS A 252 22.84 8.87 -7.53
C LYS A 252 21.61 8.62 -8.40
N LEU A 253 20.90 7.54 -8.09
CA LEU A 253 19.62 7.25 -8.72
C LEU A 253 18.55 8.29 -8.33
N PRO A 254 17.55 8.55 -9.19
CA PRO A 254 16.36 9.28 -8.77
C PRO A 254 15.77 8.63 -7.52
N ILE A 255 15.27 9.45 -6.60
CA ILE A 255 14.65 8.93 -5.39
C ILE A 255 13.14 8.79 -5.58
N ILE A 256 12.57 7.68 -5.14
CA ILE A 256 11.12 7.51 -5.05
C ILE A 256 10.63 7.88 -3.65
N ILE A 257 9.58 8.71 -3.59
CA ILE A 257 8.91 9.08 -2.36
C ILE A 257 7.42 8.78 -2.43
N PHE A 258 6.90 8.36 -1.29
CA PHE A 258 5.49 8.11 -1.04
C PHE A 258 5.00 9.11 0.02
N PRO A 259 4.57 10.31 -0.39
CA PRO A 259 4.33 11.44 0.52
C PRO A 259 3.16 11.23 1.49
N GLU A 260 2.35 10.19 1.26
CA GLU A 260 1.28 9.76 2.18
C GLU A 260 1.84 9.17 3.48
N GLY A 261 3.02 8.56 3.43
CA GLY A 261 3.70 7.95 4.59
C GLY A 261 3.05 6.65 5.09
N THR A 262 2.00 6.16 4.42
CA THR A 262 1.30 4.90 4.74
C THR A 262 0.69 4.31 3.48
N CYS A 263 0.40 3.00 3.48
CA CYS A 263 -0.32 2.35 2.40
C CYS A 263 -1.82 2.52 2.58
N ILE A 264 -2.52 2.95 1.53
CA ILE A 264 -3.98 3.09 1.52
C ILE A 264 -4.63 2.29 0.41
N ASN A 265 -5.94 2.09 0.50
CA ASN A 265 -6.72 1.58 -0.61
C ASN A 265 -6.76 2.62 -1.74
N ASN A 266 -6.79 2.17 -2.98
CA ASN A 266 -6.67 3.04 -4.15
C ASN A 266 -7.97 3.82 -4.48
N THR A 267 -8.85 4.02 -3.48
CA THR A 267 -10.14 4.73 -3.61
C THR A 267 -10.04 6.21 -3.29
N SER A 268 -8.93 6.62 -2.68
CA SER A 268 -8.66 7.98 -2.25
C SER A 268 -7.14 8.17 -2.18
N VAL A 269 -6.70 9.39 -1.85
CA VAL A 269 -5.29 9.70 -1.58
C VAL A 269 -5.24 10.46 -0.26
N MET A 270 -4.31 10.11 0.63
CA MET A 270 -4.14 10.84 1.89
C MET A 270 -3.49 12.20 1.66
N MET A 271 -3.72 13.13 2.58
CA MET A 271 -3.04 14.41 2.56
C MET A 271 -1.52 14.19 2.60
N PHE A 272 -0.85 14.70 1.57
CA PHE A 272 0.59 14.62 1.45
C PHE A 272 1.29 15.36 2.58
N LYS A 273 2.30 14.73 3.18
CA LYS A 273 3.09 15.36 4.23
C LYS A 273 4.00 16.43 3.64
N LYS A 274 3.87 17.69 4.10
CA LYS A 274 4.65 18.85 3.64
C LYS A 274 6.17 18.58 3.61
N GLY A 275 6.70 17.93 4.64
CA GLY A 275 8.13 17.62 4.76
C GLY A 275 8.69 16.74 3.63
N SER A 276 7.84 16.01 2.90
CA SER A 276 8.26 15.23 1.73
C SER A 276 8.68 16.10 0.53
N PHE A 277 8.34 17.40 0.53
CA PHE A 277 8.60 18.32 -0.59
C PHE A 277 9.59 19.44 -0.23
N GLU A 278 10.05 19.55 1.03
CA GLU A 278 10.98 20.59 1.50
C GLU A 278 12.44 20.29 1.12
N VAL A 279 12.69 19.87 -0.13
CA VAL A 279 14.00 19.38 -0.60
C VAL A 279 14.81 20.47 -1.31
N ARG A 280 14.17 21.54 -1.80
CA ARG A 280 14.79 22.61 -2.61
C ARG A 280 14.60 24.04 -2.07
N GLN A 281 14.38 24.21 -0.76
CA GLN A 281 14.43 25.55 -0.16
C GLN A 281 15.86 25.99 0.14
#